data_AF-A0A9N9ZKJ0-F1
#
_entry.id   AF-A0A9N9ZKJ0-F1
#
_cell.length_a   1.000
_cell.length_b   1.000
_cell.length_c   1.000
_cell.angle_alpha   90.00
_cell.angle_beta   90.00
_cell.angle_gamma   90.00
#
_symmetry.space_group_name_H-M   'P 1'
#
loop_
_entity.id
_entity.type
_entity.pdbx_description
1 polymer ?
#
loop_
_entity_poly.entity_id
_entity_poly.type
_entity_poly.pdbx_seq_one_letter_code
_entity_poly.pdbx_strand_id
1 'polypeptide(L)'
;MQHAALGKVSSINSYAPFEDCASFFAGLNIDAAMIMRDYRVEEFEHAVFRGVDLDETFRLQSIEEAKRRFDYGHHSLIASNFWANQQSRGKHVTVVADQPAYILRLTTRFVASLDELMSTKGMVLTVRDSISVAVLRLHVLYARVSSMYANSPTPKCESDDSTVVSLMREMVEWGEKIVSFLLSITTQVARSYCLGMGYIIPLFTVASKCPDRSLRRASIRLLSSISRQEGLWNSIVVARAAERITEIEESHGVFLSGVIDEDIVESRPIDGPSVLQIDGIGY
;
A
#
# COMPACT_ATOMS: atom_id res chain seq x y z
N MET A 1 29.88 6.01 -14.61
CA MET A 1 29.68 4.58 -14.96
C MET A 1 28.67 4.54 -16.11
N GLN A 2 28.79 3.62 -17.09
CA GLN A 2 27.85 3.58 -18.23
C GLN A 2 27.00 2.32 -18.12
N HIS A 3 25.70 2.50 -17.86
CA HIS A 3 24.75 1.40 -17.74
C HIS A 3 24.08 1.17 -19.10
N ALA A 4 24.11 -0.08 -19.58
CA ALA A 4 23.65 -0.43 -20.93
C ALA A 4 22.20 -0.03 -21.23
N ALA A 5 21.33 0.00 -20.20
CA ALA A 5 19.92 0.38 -20.33
C ALA A 5 19.60 1.82 -19.90
N LEU A 6 20.43 2.46 -19.06
CA LEU A 6 20.10 3.74 -18.42
C LEU A 6 21.01 4.90 -18.86
N GLY A 7 22.00 4.62 -19.70
CA GLY A 7 22.90 5.62 -20.25
C GLY A 7 24.04 6.00 -19.29
N LYS A 8 24.65 7.16 -19.58
CA LYS A 8 25.90 7.61 -18.97
C LYS A 8 25.61 8.63 -17.87
N VAL A 9 25.94 8.30 -16.62
CA VAL A 9 25.79 9.21 -15.47
C VAL A 9 27.10 9.25 -14.66
N SER A 10 27.44 10.43 -14.12
CA SER A 10 28.60 10.63 -13.25
C SER A 10 28.43 9.83 -11.96
N SER A 11 29.51 9.50 -11.25
CA SER A 11 29.45 8.76 -9.98
C SER A 11 28.71 9.50 -8.85
N ILE A 12 28.35 10.77 -9.08
CA ILE A 12 27.74 11.68 -8.11
C ILE A 12 26.24 11.87 -8.41
N ASN A 13 25.80 11.55 -9.63
CA ASN A 13 24.43 11.74 -10.06
C ASN A 13 23.70 10.39 -10.03
N SER A 14 22.52 10.36 -9.41
CA SER A 14 21.61 9.21 -9.48
C SER A 14 20.94 9.17 -10.86
N TYR A 15 20.56 7.97 -11.30
CA TYR A 15 19.74 7.76 -12.50
C TYR A 15 18.28 8.22 -12.31
N ALA A 16 17.88 8.51 -11.07
CA ALA A 16 16.61 9.10 -10.71
C ALA A 16 16.85 10.39 -9.87
N PRO A 17 16.00 11.41 -10.00
CA PRO A 17 16.03 12.59 -9.13
C PRO A 17 16.06 12.21 -7.65
N PHE A 18 16.77 13.00 -6.84
CA PHE A 18 16.86 12.76 -5.41
C PHE A 18 15.47 12.79 -4.76
N GLU A 19 14.60 13.68 -5.22
CA GLU A 19 13.23 13.83 -4.77
C GLU A 19 12.39 12.58 -5.03
N ASP A 20 12.58 11.92 -6.18
CA ASP A 20 11.88 10.68 -6.53
C ASP A 20 12.37 9.52 -5.65
N CYS A 21 13.69 9.42 -5.42
CA CYS A 21 14.25 8.45 -4.48
C CYS A 21 13.78 8.72 -3.04
N ALA A 22 13.76 9.98 -2.63
CA ALA A 22 13.30 10.39 -1.31
C ALA A 22 11.83 10.05 -1.10
N SER A 23 10.95 10.45 -2.02
CA SER A 23 9.52 10.09 -1.96
C SER A 23 9.32 8.57 -1.90
N PHE A 24 10.11 7.81 -2.66
CA PHE A 24 10.07 6.35 -2.64
C PHE A 24 10.48 5.77 -1.28
N PHE A 25 11.63 6.16 -0.75
CA PHE A 25 12.12 5.66 0.53
C PHE A 25 11.26 6.11 1.72
N ALA A 26 10.67 7.30 1.65
CA ALA A 26 9.66 7.73 2.63
C ALA A 26 8.47 6.76 2.66
N GLY A 27 8.15 6.14 1.52
CA GLY A 27 7.03 5.19 1.39
C GLY A 27 7.32 3.81 1.91
N LEU A 28 8.59 3.43 1.95
CA LEU A 28 9.02 2.10 2.36
C LEU A 28 9.54 2.05 3.80
N ASN A 29 10.14 3.13 4.29
CA ASN A 29 10.84 3.14 5.56
C ASN A 29 10.53 4.42 6.33
N ILE A 30 10.03 4.21 7.55
CA ILE A 30 9.65 5.28 8.45
C ILE A 30 10.85 6.12 8.94
N ASP A 31 11.98 5.48 9.21
CA ASP A 31 13.20 6.18 9.64
C ASP A 31 13.75 7.03 8.49
N ALA A 32 13.66 6.55 7.25
CA ALA A 32 13.99 7.33 6.06
C ALA A 32 13.03 8.52 5.92
N ALA A 33 11.72 8.32 6.08
CA ALA A 33 10.74 9.40 6.09
C ALA A 33 11.04 10.46 7.17
N MET A 34 11.52 10.03 8.34
CA MET A 34 11.92 10.90 9.45
C MET A 34 13.25 11.62 9.23
N ILE A 35 14.24 10.96 8.62
CA ILE A 35 15.53 11.56 8.26
C ILE A 35 15.33 12.60 7.16
N MET A 36 14.41 12.33 6.24
CA MET A 36 13.99 13.26 5.18
C MET A 36 12.94 14.27 5.66
N ARG A 37 12.93 14.58 6.97
CA ARG A 37 12.29 15.80 7.52
C ARG A 37 12.42 16.91 6.48
N ASP A 38 11.26 17.38 5.97
CA ASP A 38 11.07 18.38 4.91
C ASP A 38 10.41 17.89 3.60
N TYR A 39 10.04 16.61 3.43
CA TYR A 39 9.17 16.26 2.28
C TYR A 39 7.74 16.82 2.47
N ARG A 40 7.58 18.10 2.10
CA ARG A 40 6.33 18.88 1.99
C ARG A 40 5.47 18.96 3.27
N VAL A 41 6.11 18.89 4.44
CA VAL A 41 5.45 19.06 5.74
C VAL A 41 4.69 20.39 5.81
N GLU A 42 5.30 21.49 5.39
CA GLU A 42 4.66 22.81 5.40
C GLU A 42 3.35 22.87 4.60
N GLU A 43 3.24 22.07 3.54
CA GLU A 43 2.10 22.14 2.61
C GLU A 43 0.88 21.34 3.09
N PHE A 44 1.10 20.26 3.85
CA PHE A 44 0.02 19.33 4.21
C PHE A 44 -0.11 19.06 5.72
N GLU A 45 0.81 19.53 6.57
CA GLU A 45 0.68 19.41 8.04
C GLU A 45 -0.62 20.03 8.55
N HIS A 46 -1.01 21.19 8.02
CA HIS A 46 -2.25 21.87 8.41
C HIS A 46 -3.51 21.08 8.05
N ALA A 47 -3.52 20.39 6.90
CA ALA A 47 -4.66 19.61 6.42
C ALA A 47 -4.77 18.23 7.07
N VAL A 48 -3.64 17.64 7.48
CA VAL A 48 -3.59 16.28 8.04
C VAL A 48 -3.53 16.30 9.58
N PHE A 49 -2.69 17.11 10.22
CA PHE A 49 -2.45 16.97 11.67
C PHE A 49 -3.27 17.91 12.57
N ARG A 50 -3.67 19.10 12.11
CA ARG A 50 -4.18 20.15 13.03
C ARG A 50 -5.68 20.09 13.32
N GLY A 51 -6.40 19.08 12.84
CA GLY A 51 -7.84 18.95 13.11
C GLY A 51 -8.67 20.17 12.68
N VAL A 52 -8.14 20.98 11.76
CA VAL A 52 -8.85 22.08 11.13
C VAL A 52 -10.02 21.48 10.37
N ASP A 53 -11.11 22.24 10.23
CA ASP A 53 -12.31 21.80 9.53
C ASP A 53 -11.95 21.20 8.16
N LEU A 54 -12.12 19.87 8.04
CA LEU A 54 -11.82 19.11 6.83
C LEU A 54 -12.72 19.57 5.67
N ASP A 55 -13.77 20.34 5.96
CA ASP A 55 -14.74 20.83 4.99
C ASP A 55 -14.18 21.98 4.15
N GLU A 56 -13.41 22.91 4.72
CA GLU A 56 -12.87 24.08 3.98
C GLU A 56 -11.53 23.80 3.26
N THR A 57 -10.66 22.97 3.84
CA THR A 57 -9.27 22.79 3.35
C THR A 57 -9.10 21.64 2.34
N PHE A 58 -10.09 20.76 2.21
CA PHE A 58 -9.96 19.52 1.43
C PHE A 58 -10.56 19.60 0.02
N ARG A 59 -10.38 20.69 -0.72
CA ARG A 59 -10.70 20.71 -2.16
C ARG A 59 -9.49 20.27 -2.99
N LEU A 60 -9.70 19.37 -3.94
CA LEU A 60 -8.69 18.89 -4.89
C LEU A 60 -8.83 19.65 -6.21
N GLN A 61 -7.72 20.17 -6.74
CA GLN A 61 -7.67 20.92 -7.99
C GLN A 61 -7.18 20.07 -9.17
N SER A 62 -6.46 18.99 -8.90
CA SER A 62 -5.94 18.07 -9.93
C SER A 62 -5.71 16.66 -9.41
N ILE A 63 -5.60 15.69 -10.32
CA ILE A 63 -5.27 14.28 -9.99
C ILE A 63 -3.87 14.19 -9.39
N GLU A 64 -2.92 14.98 -9.89
CA GLU A 64 -1.55 15.03 -9.38
C GLU A 64 -1.51 15.57 -7.93
N GLU A 65 -2.32 16.59 -7.63
CA GLU A 65 -2.50 17.04 -6.25
C GLU A 65 -3.12 15.96 -5.36
N ALA A 66 -4.15 15.27 -5.85
CA ALA A 66 -4.79 14.18 -5.12
C ALA A 66 -3.79 13.07 -4.76
N LYS A 67 -2.94 12.67 -5.71
CA LYS A 67 -1.86 11.70 -5.50
C LYS A 67 -0.90 12.16 -4.41
N ARG A 68 -0.40 13.39 -4.49
CA ARG A 68 0.57 13.93 -3.52
C ARG A 68 -0.01 14.04 -2.11
N ARG A 69 -1.28 14.48 -1.99
CA ARG A 69 -1.99 14.52 -0.70
C ARG A 69 -2.19 13.12 -0.12
N PHE A 70 -2.52 12.15 -0.97
CA PHE A 70 -2.65 10.76 -0.54
C PHE A 70 -1.30 10.20 -0.04
N ASP A 71 -0.24 10.34 -0.83
CA ASP A 71 1.10 9.85 -0.48
C ASP A 71 1.55 10.43 0.87
N TYR A 72 1.42 11.76 1.05
CA TYR A 72 1.73 12.42 2.31
C TYR A 72 0.89 11.90 3.50
N GLY A 73 -0.42 11.76 3.31
CA GLY A 73 -1.32 11.23 4.33
C GLY A 73 -1.00 9.77 4.70
N HIS A 74 -0.65 8.95 3.72
CA HIS A 74 -0.25 7.55 3.90
C HIS A 74 1.06 7.44 4.69
N HIS A 75 2.09 8.24 4.37
CA HIS A 75 3.31 8.31 5.17
C HIS A 75 3.02 8.72 6.61
N SER A 76 2.16 9.74 6.79
CA SER A 76 1.77 10.25 8.11
C SER A 76 1.05 9.20 8.96
N LEU A 77 0.19 8.39 8.35
CA LEU A 77 -0.50 7.28 9.01
C LEU A 77 0.46 6.17 9.44
N ILE A 78 1.35 5.73 8.53
CA ILE A 78 2.39 4.73 8.86
C ILE A 78 3.27 5.24 9.99
N ALA A 79 3.67 6.52 9.93
CA ALA A 79 4.48 7.13 10.96
C ALA A 79 3.78 7.15 12.32
N SER A 80 2.52 7.57 12.36
CA SER A 80 1.74 7.68 13.60
C SER A 80 1.53 6.33 14.29
N ASN A 81 1.28 5.26 13.53
CA ASN A 81 1.12 3.91 14.08
C ASN A 81 2.42 3.38 14.72
N PHE A 82 3.57 3.69 14.14
CA PHE A 82 4.87 3.35 14.74
C PHE A 82 5.11 4.11 16.04
N TRP A 83 4.80 5.40 16.10
CA TRP A 83 4.94 6.19 17.33
C TRP A 83 4.04 5.66 18.46
N ALA A 84 2.80 5.28 18.16
CA ALA A 84 1.92 4.64 19.13
C ALA A 84 2.53 3.35 19.71
N ASN A 85 3.21 2.55 18.87
CA ASN A 85 3.88 1.32 19.29
C ASN A 85 5.23 1.56 19.99
N GLN A 86 5.91 2.68 19.71
CA GLN A 86 7.21 3.02 20.31
C GLN A 86 7.09 3.84 21.60
N GLN A 87 5.92 4.42 21.89
CA GLN A 87 5.67 5.27 23.05
C GLN A 87 5.47 4.45 24.35
N SER A 88 6.49 3.66 24.70
CA SER A 88 6.87 3.33 26.08
C SER A 88 7.97 4.27 26.61
N ARG A 89 8.44 5.26 25.82
CA ARG A 89 9.34 6.33 26.28
C ARG A 89 8.87 7.70 25.78
N GLY A 90 8.53 8.56 26.74
CA GLY A 90 7.68 9.73 26.56
C GLY A 90 8.24 10.85 25.69
N LYS A 91 7.36 11.40 24.84
CA LYS A 91 7.13 12.82 24.57
C LYS A 91 5.95 12.93 23.60
N HIS A 92 5.02 13.83 23.95
CA HIS A 92 3.76 14.15 23.27
C HIS A 92 3.91 14.32 21.74
N VAL A 93 3.54 13.29 20.98
CA VAL A 93 2.74 13.51 19.76
C VAL A 93 1.30 13.39 20.24
N THR A 94 0.45 14.36 19.95
CA THR A 94 -0.98 14.25 20.22
C THR A 94 -1.51 13.09 19.37
N VAL A 95 -1.49 11.89 19.95
CA VAL A 95 -2.23 10.73 19.47
C VAL A 95 -3.67 11.22 19.41
N VAL A 96 -4.17 11.46 18.20
CA VAL A 96 -5.60 11.72 17.98
C VAL A 96 -6.31 10.59 18.71
N ALA A 97 -7.03 10.92 19.78
CA ALA A 97 -7.54 9.95 20.76
C ALA A 97 -8.55 8.94 20.17
N ASP A 98 -8.83 9.04 18.88
CA ASP A 98 -9.64 8.13 18.07
C ASP A 98 -9.05 8.03 16.65
N GLN A 99 -7.89 7.36 16.53
CA GLN A 99 -7.21 7.13 15.24
C GLN A 99 -8.13 6.49 14.18
N PRO A 100 -8.95 5.45 14.49
CA PRO A 100 -9.85 4.86 13.49
C PRO A 100 -10.88 5.83 12.94
N ALA A 101 -11.57 6.59 13.80
CA ALA A 101 -12.59 7.53 13.33
C ALA A 101 -11.98 8.69 12.54
N TYR A 102 -10.79 9.14 12.92
CA TYR A 102 -10.05 10.16 12.17
C TYR A 102 -9.69 9.68 10.76
N ILE A 103 -9.15 8.46 10.63
CA ILE A 103 -8.80 7.89 9.32
C ILE A 103 -10.03 7.64 8.46
N LEU A 104 -11.14 7.17 9.06
CA LEU A 104 -12.40 7.03 8.34
C LEU A 104 -12.91 8.38 7.81
N ARG A 105 -12.90 9.44 8.63
CA ARG A 105 -13.32 10.78 8.21
C ARG A 105 -12.43 11.32 7.10
N LEU A 106 -11.11 11.24 7.27
CA LEU A 106 -10.13 11.74 6.29
C LEU A 106 -10.30 11.03 4.94
N THR A 107 -10.35 9.70 4.94
CA THR A 107 -10.52 8.90 3.72
C THR A 107 -11.88 9.15 3.06
N THR A 108 -12.95 9.33 3.84
CA THR A 108 -14.28 9.68 3.31
C THR A 108 -14.26 11.04 2.64
N ARG A 109 -13.67 12.05 3.29
CA ARG A 109 -13.54 13.38 2.69
C ARG A 109 -12.71 13.35 1.42
N PHE A 110 -11.59 12.60 1.42
CA PHE A 110 -10.76 12.45 0.23
C PHE A 110 -11.53 11.87 -0.95
N VAL A 111 -12.31 10.81 -0.75
CA VAL A 111 -13.13 10.21 -1.81
C VAL A 111 -14.16 11.20 -2.32
N ALA A 112 -14.88 11.89 -1.42
CA ALA A 112 -15.87 12.89 -1.83
C ALA A 112 -15.26 14.03 -2.68
N SER A 113 -14.10 14.54 -2.28
CA SER A 113 -13.41 15.59 -3.04
C SER A 113 -12.84 15.07 -4.37
N LEU A 114 -12.45 13.80 -4.44
CA LEU A 114 -12.04 13.17 -5.69
C LEU A 114 -13.22 13.00 -6.64
N ASP A 115 -14.40 12.61 -6.11
CA ASP A 115 -15.65 12.52 -6.88
C ASP A 115 -16.09 13.89 -7.43
N GLU A 116 -15.96 14.95 -6.62
CA GLU A 116 -16.23 16.33 -7.04
C GLU A 116 -15.29 16.76 -8.17
N LEU A 117 -13.99 16.47 -8.04
CA LEU A 117 -13.00 16.72 -9.09
C LEU A 117 -13.38 15.98 -10.39
N MET A 118 -13.72 14.70 -10.30
CA MET A 118 -14.11 13.88 -11.48
C MET A 118 -15.43 14.34 -12.12
N SER A 119 -16.30 14.98 -11.35
CA SER A 119 -17.58 15.51 -11.84
C SER A 119 -17.47 16.91 -12.46
N THR A 120 -16.27 17.52 -12.44
CA THR A 120 -16.06 18.88 -12.94
C THR A 120 -16.19 18.94 -14.47
N LYS A 121 -17.06 19.83 -14.95
CA LYS A 121 -17.37 19.99 -16.37
C LYS A 121 -16.14 20.38 -17.19
N GLY A 122 -15.77 19.55 -18.17
CA GLY A 122 -14.66 19.82 -19.09
C GLY A 122 -13.39 19.02 -18.84
N MET A 123 -13.34 18.13 -17.84
CA MET A 123 -12.23 17.18 -17.69
C MET A 123 -12.29 16.11 -18.79
N VAL A 124 -11.30 16.09 -19.66
CA VAL A 124 -11.05 14.97 -20.59
C VAL A 124 -10.05 14.04 -19.91
N LEU A 125 -10.52 12.91 -19.39
CA LEU A 125 -9.67 11.93 -18.72
C LEU A 125 -8.88 11.11 -19.74
N THR A 126 -7.55 11.14 -19.63
CA THR A 126 -6.69 10.19 -20.34
C THR A 126 -6.77 8.81 -19.68
N VAL A 127 -6.35 7.75 -20.39
CA VAL A 127 -6.25 6.41 -19.77
C VAL A 127 -5.33 6.41 -18.55
N ARG A 128 -4.28 7.24 -18.56
CA ARG A 128 -3.37 7.42 -17.42
C ARG A 128 -4.09 8.06 -16.23
N ASP A 129 -4.97 9.02 -16.47
CA ASP A 129 -5.79 9.63 -15.42
C ASP A 129 -6.76 8.60 -14.82
N SER A 130 -7.40 7.78 -15.66
CA SER A 130 -8.27 6.70 -15.20
C SER A 130 -7.54 5.68 -14.33
N ILE A 131 -6.31 5.30 -14.71
CA ILE A 131 -5.45 4.43 -13.89
C ILE A 131 -5.14 5.11 -12.55
N SER A 132 -4.75 6.38 -12.57
CA SER A 132 -4.35 7.12 -11.37
C SER A 132 -5.52 7.25 -10.38
N VAL A 133 -6.71 7.58 -10.86
CA VAL A 133 -7.94 7.65 -10.04
C VAL A 133 -8.29 6.28 -9.45
N ALA A 134 -8.20 5.21 -10.24
CA ALA A 134 -8.48 3.86 -9.77
C ALA A 134 -7.46 3.40 -8.70
N VAL A 135 -6.17 3.69 -8.89
CA VAL A 135 -5.11 3.44 -7.90
C VAL A 135 -5.37 4.21 -6.61
N LEU A 136 -5.74 5.50 -6.69
CA LEU A 136 -6.07 6.30 -5.51
C LEU A 136 -7.25 5.70 -4.72
N ARG A 137 -8.32 5.29 -5.40
CA ARG A 137 -9.47 4.64 -4.74
C ARG A 137 -9.08 3.32 -4.08
N LEU A 138 -8.33 2.48 -4.78
CA LEU A 138 -7.82 1.21 -4.24
C LEU A 138 -7.00 1.44 -2.96
N HIS A 139 -6.13 2.44 -2.99
CA HIS A 139 -5.25 2.76 -1.87
C HIS A 139 -5.98 3.39 -0.68
N VAL A 140 -7.06 4.15 -0.91
CA VAL A 140 -7.94 4.62 0.17
C VAL A 140 -8.62 3.44 0.88
N LEU A 141 -9.13 2.47 0.12
CA LEU A 141 -9.72 1.26 0.69
C LEU A 141 -8.69 0.46 1.49
N TYR A 142 -7.48 0.31 0.94
CA TYR A 142 -6.36 -0.32 1.64
C TYR A 142 -6.04 0.38 2.96
N ALA A 143 -5.98 1.72 2.99
CA ALA A 143 -5.71 2.46 4.22
C ALA A 143 -6.77 2.21 5.32
N ARG A 144 -8.05 2.11 4.93
CA ARG A 144 -9.14 1.76 5.86
C ARG A 144 -8.99 0.35 6.42
N VAL A 145 -8.78 -0.64 5.55
CA VAL A 145 -8.57 -2.04 5.93
C VAL A 145 -7.34 -2.18 6.84
N SER A 146 -6.23 -1.53 6.48
CA SER A 146 -5.01 -1.53 7.29
C SER A 146 -5.22 -0.91 8.66
N SER A 147 -6.01 0.16 8.76
CA SER A 147 -6.35 0.80 10.04
C SER A 147 -7.19 -0.12 10.91
N MET A 148 -8.16 -0.85 10.35
CA MET A 148 -8.97 -1.83 11.08
C MET A 148 -8.09 -2.96 11.65
N TYR A 149 -7.16 -3.51 10.88
CA TYR A 149 -6.23 -4.53 11.37
C TYR A 149 -5.28 -4.02 12.45
N ALA A 150 -4.80 -2.78 12.35
CA ALA A 150 -3.87 -2.21 13.34
C ALA A 150 -4.54 -1.94 14.71
N ASN A 151 -5.85 -1.70 14.72
CA ASN A 151 -6.60 -1.32 15.93
C ASN A 151 -7.48 -2.44 16.48
N SER A 152 -7.40 -3.66 15.93
CA SER A 152 -8.19 -4.80 16.42
C SER A 152 -7.62 -5.31 17.75
N PRO A 153 -8.34 -5.22 18.89
CA PRO A 153 -7.82 -5.57 20.21
C PRO A 153 -7.70 -7.08 20.45
N THR A 154 -8.24 -7.92 19.55
CA THR A 154 -8.31 -9.37 19.71
C THR A 154 -8.09 -10.09 18.39
N PRO A 155 -7.44 -11.27 18.38
CA PRO A 155 -7.50 -12.14 17.22
C PRO A 155 -8.92 -12.70 17.12
N LYS A 156 -9.68 -12.17 16.16
CA LYS A 156 -11.04 -12.57 15.72
C LYS A 156 -12.20 -11.96 16.54
N CYS A 157 -12.79 -10.91 15.99
CA CYS A 157 -14.22 -10.64 16.18
C CYS A 157 -14.92 -10.99 14.85
N GLU A 158 -15.72 -12.05 14.84
CA GLU A 158 -16.43 -12.56 13.65
C GLU A 158 -17.41 -11.53 13.03
N SER A 159 -17.80 -10.49 13.76
CA SER A 159 -18.74 -9.46 13.29
C SER A 159 -18.10 -8.32 12.50
N ASP A 160 -16.78 -8.11 12.61
CA ASP A 160 -16.05 -7.08 11.84
C ASP A 160 -15.61 -7.60 10.45
N ASP A 161 -15.71 -8.91 10.26
CA ASP A 161 -15.23 -9.60 9.07
C ASP A 161 -16.07 -9.25 7.82
N SER A 162 -17.38 -9.06 7.96
CA SER A 162 -18.24 -8.72 6.81
C SER A 162 -17.92 -7.33 6.22
N THR A 163 -17.60 -6.36 7.07
CA THR A 163 -17.25 -5.01 6.63
C THR A 163 -15.89 -5.01 5.94
N VAL A 164 -14.90 -5.67 6.55
CA VAL A 164 -13.56 -5.81 5.96
C VAL A 164 -13.62 -6.57 4.63
N VAL A 165 -14.38 -7.67 4.56
CA VAL A 165 -14.58 -8.43 3.32
C VAL A 165 -15.27 -7.58 2.24
N SER A 166 -16.24 -6.73 2.60
CA SER A 166 -16.87 -5.80 1.66
C SER A 166 -15.86 -4.81 1.08
N LEU A 167 -15.03 -4.20 1.93
CA LEU A 167 -13.98 -3.29 1.49
C LEU A 167 -12.95 -4.01 0.60
N MET A 168 -12.55 -5.24 0.96
CA MET A 168 -11.64 -6.05 0.15
C MET A 168 -12.24 -6.46 -1.19
N ARG A 169 -13.55 -6.67 -1.27
CA ARG A 169 -14.26 -6.90 -2.54
C ARG A 169 -14.15 -5.67 -3.44
N GLU A 170 -14.43 -4.48 -2.91
CA GLU A 170 -14.25 -3.23 -3.66
C GLU A 170 -12.79 -3.03 -4.11
N MET A 171 -11.81 -3.42 -3.27
CA MET A 171 -10.39 -3.38 -3.66
C MET A 171 -10.11 -4.27 -4.89
N VAL A 172 -10.69 -5.48 -4.94
CA VAL A 172 -10.55 -6.38 -6.10
C VAL A 172 -11.19 -5.75 -7.34
N GLU A 173 -12.38 -5.16 -7.23
CA GLU A 173 -13.06 -4.48 -8.35
C GLU A 173 -12.24 -3.30 -8.91
N TRP A 174 -11.61 -2.51 -8.04
CA TRP A 174 -10.68 -1.45 -8.49
C TRP A 174 -9.41 -2.04 -9.10
N GLY A 175 -8.89 -3.14 -8.56
CA GLY A 175 -7.78 -3.89 -9.14
C GLY A 175 -8.07 -4.38 -10.55
N GLU A 176 -9.26 -4.94 -10.80
CA GLU A 176 -9.72 -5.37 -12.12
C GLU A 176 -9.74 -4.21 -13.13
N LYS A 177 -10.27 -3.05 -12.72
CA LYS A 177 -10.28 -1.83 -13.55
C LYS A 177 -8.85 -1.39 -13.89
N ILE A 178 -7.94 -1.35 -12.91
CA ILE A 178 -6.54 -0.98 -13.12
C ILE A 178 -5.88 -1.93 -14.13
N VAL A 179 -6.00 -3.24 -13.92
CA VAL A 179 -5.43 -4.25 -14.82
C VAL A 179 -6.01 -4.11 -16.23
N SER A 180 -7.32 -3.92 -16.36
CA SER A 180 -7.98 -3.70 -17.65
C SER A 180 -7.43 -2.47 -18.39
N PHE A 181 -7.30 -1.33 -17.70
CA PHE A 181 -6.69 -0.12 -18.28
C PHE A 181 -5.21 -0.31 -18.64
N LEU A 182 -4.45 -1.06 -17.83
CA LEU A 182 -3.05 -1.34 -18.14
C LEU A 182 -2.91 -2.23 -19.38
N LEU A 183 -3.76 -3.25 -19.52
CA LEU A 183 -3.78 -4.12 -20.70
C LEU A 183 -4.16 -3.36 -21.97
N SER A 184 -5.01 -2.33 -21.88
CA SER A 184 -5.40 -1.55 -23.07
C SER A 184 -4.29 -0.64 -23.61
N ILE A 185 -3.33 -0.24 -22.77
CA ILE A 185 -2.19 0.61 -23.17
C ILE A 185 -0.89 -0.17 -23.37
N THR A 186 -0.81 -1.39 -22.85
CA THR A 186 0.42 -2.19 -22.87
C THR A 186 0.42 -3.09 -24.10
N THR A 187 1.17 -2.70 -25.14
CA THR A 187 1.31 -3.47 -26.38
C THR A 187 2.33 -4.61 -26.30
N GLN A 188 3.09 -4.73 -25.21
CA GLN A 188 4.08 -5.79 -24.99
C GLN A 188 4.13 -6.24 -23.53
N VAL A 189 4.41 -7.53 -23.32
CA VAL A 189 4.64 -8.22 -22.02
C VAL A 189 5.91 -7.72 -21.30
N ALA A 190 6.33 -6.47 -21.53
CA ALA A 190 7.49 -5.87 -20.89
C ALA A 190 7.18 -5.65 -19.40
N ARG A 191 8.12 -6.04 -18.53
CA ARG A 191 8.04 -5.76 -17.10
C ARG A 191 7.92 -4.25 -16.91
N SER A 192 6.79 -3.81 -16.36
CA SER A 192 6.59 -2.39 -16.05
C SER A 192 7.15 -2.08 -14.67
N TYR A 193 7.98 -1.04 -14.59
CA TYR A 193 8.56 -0.55 -13.34
C TYR A 193 7.90 0.78 -12.95
N CYS A 194 7.47 0.90 -11.69
CA CYS A 194 6.93 2.12 -11.12
C CYS A 194 7.52 2.33 -9.72
N LEU A 195 8.00 3.54 -9.43
CA LEU A 195 8.44 3.93 -8.09
C LEU A 195 7.25 4.27 -7.17
N GLY A 196 6.08 4.57 -7.73
CA GLY A 196 4.87 4.87 -6.96
C GLY A 196 4.12 3.63 -6.50
N MET A 197 3.33 3.79 -5.44
CA MET A 197 2.35 2.81 -4.99
C MET A 197 1.29 2.59 -6.08
N GLY A 198 1.03 1.33 -6.45
CA GLY A 198 0.08 0.99 -7.52
C GLY A 198 -1.02 0.05 -7.05
N TYR A 199 -0.96 -1.23 -7.40
CA TYR A 199 -2.00 -2.19 -6.99
C TYR A 199 -1.44 -3.42 -6.26
N ILE A 200 -0.12 -3.59 -6.22
CA ILE A 200 0.49 -4.85 -5.73
C ILE A 200 0.22 -5.03 -4.23
N ILE A 201 0.52 -4.04 -3.40
CA ILE A 201 0.34 -4.14 -1.93
C ILE A 201 -1.14 -4.29 -1.53
N PRO A 202 -2.09 -3.48 -2.06
CA PRO A 202 -3.51 -3.66 -1.77
C PRO A 202 -4.02 -5.06 -2.15
N LEU A 203 -3.72 -5.52 -3.36
CA LEU A 203 -4.18 -6.83 -3.83
C LEU A 203 -3.50 -7.97 -3.07
N PHE A 204 -2.21 -7.87 -2.74
CA PHE A 204 -1.54 -8.86 -1.91
C PHE A 204 -2.17 -8.96 -0.51
N THR A 205 -2.63 -7.84 0.05
CA THR A 205 -3.37 -7.82 1.32
C THR A 205 -4.67 -8.62 1.22
N VAL A 206 -5.44 -8.44 0.14
CA VAL A 206 -6.64 -9.28 -0.10
C VAL A 206 -6.25 -10.75 -0.28
N ALA A 207 -5.22 -11.04 -1.08
CA ALA A 207 -4.80 -12.39 -1.39
C ALA A 207 -4.31 -13.19 -0.16
N SER A 208 -3.69 -12.50 0.80
CA SER A 208 -3.10 -13.12 1.99
C SER A 208 -3.99 -13.08 3.24
N LYS A 209 -4.88 -12.08 3.38
CA LYS A 209 -5.64 -11.87 4.62
C LYS A 209 -7.16 -11.95 4.48
N CYS A 210 -7.71 -12.01 3.26
CA CYS A 210 -9.16 -12.07 3.09
C CYS A 210 -9.70 -13.45 3.50
N PRO A 211 -10.73 -13.55 4.34
CA PRO A 211 -11.37 -14.83 4.66
C PRO A 211 -12.09 -15.48 3.47
N ASP A 212 -12.58 -14.66 2.52
CA ASP A 212 -13.28 -15.15 1.32
C ASP A 212 -12.29 -15.72 0.30
N ARG A 213 -12.26 -17.06 0.18
CA ARG A 213 -11.40 -17.79 -0.75
C ARG A 213 -11.58 -17.36 -2.20
N SER A 214 -12.77 -16.94 -2.61
CA SER A 214 -13.04 -16.51 -3.97
C SER A 214 -12.34 -15.18 -4.28
N LEU A 215 -12.37 -14.23 -3.33
CA LEU A 215 -11.69 -12.94 -3.43
C LEU A 215 -10.17 -13.11 -3.41
N ARG A 216 -9.65 -14.00 -2.56
CA ARG A 216 -8.21 -14.32 -2.55
C ARG A 216 -7.73 -14.81 -3.91
N ARG A 217 -8.43 -15.80 -4.49
CA ARG A 217 -8.09 -16.36 -5.80
C ARG A 217 -8.24 -15.32 -6.91
N ALA A 218 -9.24 -14.45 -6.85
CA ALA A 218 -9.39 -13.34 -7.78
C ALA A 218 -8.18 -12.39 -7.71
N SER A 219 -7.77 -12.02 -6.50
CA SER A 219 -6.62 -11.16 -6.29
C SER A 219 -5.30 -11.78 -6.79
N ILE A 220 -5.07 -13.07 -6.53
CA ILE A 220 -3.91 -13.82 -7.05
C ILE A 220 -3.87 -13.80 -8.59
N ARG A 221 -5.01 -14.01 -9.24
CA ARG A 221 -5.10 -13.94 -10.72
C ARG A 221 -4.75 -12.54 -11.24
N LEU A 222 -5.22 -11.49 -10.57
CA LEU A 222 -4.90 -10.11 -10.94
C LEU A 222 -3.40 -9.82 -10.79
N LEU A 223 -2.79 -10.22 -9.67
CA LEU A 223 -1.35 -10.07 -9.44
C LEU A 223 -0.52 -10.84 -10.48
N SER A 224 -1.00 -12.01 -10.93
CA SER A 224 -0.34 -12.84 -11.94
C SER A 224 -0.58 -12.38 -13.38
N SER A 225 -1.56 -11.49 -13.62
CA SER A 225 -2.00 -11.12 -14.97
C SER A 225 -0.98 -10.27 -15.73
N ILE A 226 -0.24 -9.41 -15.03
CA ILE A 226 0.76 -8.50 -15.61
C ILE A 226 2.02 -8.59 -14.75
N SER A 227 3.17 -8.84 -15.39
CA SER A 227 4.45 -8.73 -14.70
C SER A 227 4.78 -7.26 -14.44
N ARG A 228 4.70 -6.85 -13.17
CA ARG A 228 4.88 -5.48 -12.71
C ARG A 228 5.76 -5.44 -11.47
N GLN A 229 6.58 -4.39 -11.39
CA GLN A 229 7.45 -4.09 -10.27
C GLN A 229 7.06 -2.72 -9.70
N GLU A 230 6.62 -2.69 -8.44
CA GLU A 230 6.31 -1.48 -7.67
C GLU A 230 7.34 -1.35 -6.55
N GLY A 231 8.42 -0.60 -6.82
CA GLY A 231 9.55 -0.57 -5.89
C GLY A 231 10.16 -1.94 -5.63
N LEU A 232 10.09 -2.39 -4.37
CA LEU A 232 10.56 -3.71 -3.94
C LEU A 232 9.55 -4.84 -4.20
N TRP A 233 8.30 -4.49 -4.55
CA TRP A 233 7.23 -5.46 -4.72
C TRP A 233 7.14 -5.94 -6.17
N ASN A 234 7.25 -7.25 -6.37
CA ASN A 234 7.06 -7.88 -7.67
C ASN A 234 5.73 -8.65 -7.71
N SER A 235 4.87 -8.35 -8.68
CA SER A 235 3.50 -8.88 -8.76
C SER A 235 3.47 -10.42 -8.84
N ILE A 236 4.38 -11.03 -9.60
CA ILE A 236 4.46 -12.49 -9.78
C ILE A 236 4.99 -13.17 -8.51
N VAL A 237 6.00 -12.57 -7.87
CA VAL A 237 6.58 -13.12 -6.63
C VAL A 237 5.54 -13.11 -5.52
N VAL A 238 4.82 -11.99 -5.34
CA VAL A 238 3.80 -11.90 -4.28
C VAL A 238 2.59 -12.77 -4.57
N ALA A 239 2.23 -12.99 -5.84
CA ALA A 239 1.15 -13.91 -6.20
C ALA A 239 1.48 -15.33 -5.75
N ARG A 240 2.70 -15.81 -6.04
CA ARG A 240 3.18 -17.14 -5.60
C ARG A 240 3.25 -17.25 -4.08
N ALA A 241 3.69 -16.18 -3.40
CA ALA A 241 3.68 -16.16 -1.95
C ALA A 241 2.25 -16.29 -1.39
N ALA A 242 1.28 -15.57 -1.97
CA ALA A 242 -0.12 -15.65 -1.55
C ALA A 242 -0.79 -17.00 -1.89
N GLU A 243 -0.45 -17.62 -3.02
CA GLU A 243 -0.82 -19.01 -3.34
C GLU A 243 -0.33 -19.94 -2.23
N ARG A 244 0.94 -19.82 -1.85
CA ARG A 244 1.51 -20.65 -0.81
C ARG A 244 0.86 -20.44 0.56
N ILE A 245 0.56 -19.19 0.93
CA ILE A 245 -0.21 -18.88 2.15
C ILE A 245 -1.56 -19.59 2.10
N THR A 246 -2.28 -19.48 0.98
CA THR A 246 -3.60 -20.10 0.80
C THR A 246 -3.51 -21.63 0.95
N GLU A 247 -2.54 -22.27 0.31
CA GLU A 247 -2.32 -23.72 0.40
C GLU A 247 -2.05 -24.18 1.84
N ILE A 248 -1.21 -23.44 2.59
CA ILE A 248 -0.87 -23.79 3.97
C ILE A 248 -2.12 -23.68 4.86
N GLU A 249 -2.87 -22.59 4.74
CA GLU A 249 -4.08 -22.37 5.54
C GLU A 249 -5.16 -23.42 5.25
N GLU A 250 -5.33 -23.79 3.98
CA GLU A 250 -6.29 -24.82 3.57
C GLU A 250 -5.87 -26.24 3.99
N SER A 251 -4.57 -26.54 4.02
CA SER A 251 -4.05 -27.87 4.39
C SER A 251 -3.96 -28.09 5.91
N HIS A 252 -3.72 -27.04 6.70
CA HIS A 252 -3.56 -27.15 8.15
C HIS A 252 -4.79 -26.68 8.93
N GLY A 253 -5.81 -26.09 8.27
CA GLY A 253 -6.99 -25.54 8.95
C GLY A 253 -6.68 -24.34 9.85
N VAL A 254 -5.49 -23.76 9.74
CA VAL A 254 -5.01 -22.61 10.52
C VAL A 254 -5.06 -21.38 9.63
N PHE A 255 -5.70 -20.30 10.08
CA PHE A 255 -5.59 -19.00 9.42
C PHE A 255 -4.31 -18.31 9.91
N LEU A 256 -3.35 -18.07 9.01
CA LEU A 256 -2.03 -17.54 9.36
C LEU A 256 -2.08 -16.05 9.71
N SER A 257 -3.24 -15.39 9.60
CA SER A 257 -3.33 -13.93 9.76
C SER A 257 -3.26 -13.40 11.20
N GLY A 258 -2.78 -14.16 12.20
CA GLY A 258 -2.77 -13.62 13.56
C GLY A 258 -2.00 -14.37 14.64
N VAL A 259 -1.10 -15.30 14.33
CA VAL A 259 -0.38 -16.05 15.36
C VAL A 259 1.11 -16.08 15.02
N ILE A 260 1.88 -15.18 15.64
CA ILE A 260 3.19 -15.57 16.16
C ILE A 260 2.88 -16.02 17.59
N ASP A 261 2.44 -17.27 17.75
CA ASP A 261 2.54 -17.91 19.06
C ASP A 261 4.03 -18.15 19.24
N GLU A 262 4.60 -17.53 20.26
CA GLU A 262 5.95 -17.91 20.74
C GLU A 262 5.98 -19.38 21.24
N ASP A 263 4.83 -20.06 21.29
CA ASP A 263 4.68 -21.43 21.79
C ASP A 263 4.60 -22.54 20.72
N ILE A 264 4.79 -22.26 19.43
CA ILE A 264 5.07 -23.34 18.43
C ILE A 264 6.58 -23.53 18.28
N VAL A 265 7.28 -23.74 19.41
CA VAL A 265 8.62 -24.34 19.42
C VAL A 265 8.49 -25.79 19.86
N GLU A 266 7.97 -26.62 18.96
CA GLU A 266 8.37 -28.03 18.84
C GLU A 266 7.91 -28.58 17.48
N SER A 267 8.28 -27.91 16.39
CA SER A 267 8.20 -28.53 15.06
C SER A 267 9.51 -29.29 14.81
N ARG A 268 9.38 -30.61 14.60
CA ARG A 268 10.46 -31.53 14.23
C ARG A 268 11.26 -30.98 13.03
N PRO A 269 12.57 -31.27 12.92
CA PRO A 269 13.39 -30.79 11.82
C PRO A 269 12.79 -31.23 10.49
N ILE A 270 12.44 -30.27 9.64
CA ILE A 270 12.10 -30.54 8.25
C ILE A 270 13.44 -30.83 7.55
N ASP A 271 13.78 -32.11 7.41
CA ASP A 271 14.86 -32.56 6.53
C ASP A 271 14.47 -32.31 5.07
N GLY A 272 14.69 -31.07 4.63
CA GLY A 272 14.58 -30.62 3.25
C GLY A 272 15.69 -29.61 2.97
N PRO A 273 16.24 -29.57 1.74
CA PRO A 273 17.31 -28.63 1.42
C PRO A 273 16.81 -27.19 1.61
N SER A 274 17.57 -26.40 2.38
CA SER A 274 17.29 -24.98 2.62
C SER A 274 17.05 -24.23 1.30
N VAL A 275 15.82 -23.73 1.11
CA VAL A 275 15.37 -23.04 -0.12
C VAL A 275 15.91 -21.59 -0.22
N LEU A 276 16.54 -21.08 0.84
CA LEU A 276 17.18 -19.77 0.87
C LEU A 276 18.61 -19.90 1.40
N GLN A 277 19.53 -20.35 0.56
CA GLN A 277 20.95 -20.00 0.71
C GLN A 277 21.08 -18.53 0.30
N ILE A 278 20.92 -17.63 1.26
CA ILE A 278 21.51 -16.29 1.15
C ILE A 278 22.99 -16.51 1.40
N ASP A 279 23.73 -16.82 0.34
CA ASP A 279 25.19 -16.90 0.39
C ASP A 279 25.71 -15.47 0.59
N GLY A 280 25.82 -15.09 1.86
CA GLY A 280 26.47 -13.88 2.34
C GLY A 280 27.99 -13.96 2.19
N ILE A 281 28.47 -14.14 0.95
CA ILE A 281 29.88 -13.94 0.63
C ILE A 281 29.95 -12.71 -0.27
N GLY A 282 30.16 -11.57 0.37
CA GLY A 282 30.54 -10.35 -0.33
C GLY A 282 31.89 -10.51 -0.99
N TYR A 283 31.94 -10.14 -2.27
CA TYR A 283 33.05 -9.50 -2.96
C TYR A 283 32.48 -8.55 -4.02
#